data_AF-A0A938WGQ4-F1
#
_entry.id   AF-A0A938WGQ4-F1
#
_cell.length_a   1.000
_cell.length_b   1.000
_cell.length_c   1.000
_cell.angle_alpha   90.00
_cell.angle_beta   90.00
_cell.angle_gamma   90.00
#
_symmetry.space_group_name_H-M   'P 1'
#
loop_
_entity.id
_entity.type
_entity.pdbx_description
1 polymer ?
#
loop_
_entity_poly.entity_id
_entity_poly.type
_entity_poly.pdbx_seq_one_letter_code
_entity_poly.pdbx_strand_id
1 'polypeptide(L)' 'MNRDHNPVPGKWYENLEDGEVFQVLSVDEDSELIELQYEDGDVEEVDYETWQELDLELTEEPEGWTGDEDDENYDDRDDY' A
#
# COMPACT_ATOMS: atom_id res chain seq x y z
N MET A 1 -11.97 -14.13 1.65
CA MET A 1 -11.75 -13.43 0.38
C MET A 1 -10.41 -12.74 0.57
N ASN A 2 -9.33 -13.25 -0.01
CA ASN A 2 -8.09 -12.47 -0.05
C ASN A 2 -8.36 -11.43 -1.13
N ARG A 3 -8.47 -10.16 -0.72
CA ARG A 3 -8.41 -9.06 -1.69
C ARG A 3 -6.97 -9.11 -2.19
N ASP A 4 -6.76 -9.68 -3.37
CA ASP A 4 -5.47 -9.68 -4.06
C ASP A 4 -5.09 -8.22 -4.39
N HIS A 5 -4.66 -7.46 -3.39
CA HIS A 5 -4.14 -6.12 -3.58
C HIS A 5 -2.69 -6.29 -4.03
N ASN A 6 -2.46 -6.16 -5.32
CA ASN A 6 -1.10 -6.00 -5.81
C ASN A 6 -0.50 -4.73 -5.18
N PRO A 7 0.71 -4.80 -4.58
CA PRO A 7 1.39 -3.61 -4.09
C PRO A 7 1.69 -2.70 -5.29
N VAL A 8 1.15 -1.48 -5.27
CA VAL A 8 1.35 -0.49 -6.32
C VAL A 8 2.20 0.66 -5.77
N PRO A 9 3.42 0.87 -6.30
CA PRO A 9 4.25 1.99 -5.87
C PRO A 9 3.54 3.33 -6.12
N GLY A 10 3.60 4.22 -5.13
CA GLY A 10 2.88 5.49 -5.07
C GLY A 10 1.49 5.41 -4.42
N LYS A 11 0.96 4.21 -4.12
CA LYS A 11 -0.35 4.06 -3.49
C LYS A 11 -0.27 3.89 -1.97
N TRP A 12 -1.29 4.38 -1.30
CA TRP A 12 -1.47 4.30 0.15
C TRP A 12 -2.35 3.11 0.51
N TYR A 13 -1.95 2.45 1.60
CA TYR A 13 -2.60 1.29 2.15
C TYR A 13 -2.76 1.46 3.66
N GLU A 14 -3.94 1.09 4.16
CA GLU A 14 -4.24 0.99 5.58
C GLU A 14 -4.27 -0.48 5.97
N ASN A 15 -3.51 -0.86 7.00
CA ASN A 15 -3.60 -2.16 7.62
C ASN A 15 -4.82 -2.18 8.55
N LEU A 16 -5.83 -2.97 8.19
CA LEU A 16 -7.07 -3.08 8.98
C LEU A 16 -6.91 -3.87 10.28
N GLU A 17 -5.78 -4.57 10.47
CA GLU A 17 -5.49 -5.30 11.71
C GLU A 17 -5.03 -4.38 12.85
N ASP A 18 -4.14 -3.42 12.56
CA ASP A 18 -3.59 -2.48 13.56
C ASP A 18 -4.10 -1.05 13.39
N GLY A 19 -4.56 -0.68 12.19
CA GLY A 19 -4.98 0.67 11.82
C GLY A 19 -3.83 1.57 11.35
N GLU A 20 -2.71 0.99 10.92
CA GLU A 20 -1.53 1.71 10.44
C GLU A 20 -1.66 2.07 8.95
N VAL A 21 -1.23 3.27 8.58
CA VAL A 21 -1.29 3.79 7.20
C VAL A 21 0.11 4.00 6.64
N PHE A 22 0.35 3.47 5.45
CA PHE A 22 1.64 3.54 4.77
C PHE A 22 1.49 3.59 3.24
N GLN A 23 2.49 4.16 2.56
CA GLN A 23 2.59 4.24 1.11
C GLN A 23 3.60 3.23 0.58
N VAL A 24 3.29 2.52 -0.50
CA VAL A 24 4.31 1.72 -1.18
C VAL A 24 5.25 2.65 -1.94
N LEU A 25 6.54 2.62 -1.63
CA LEU A 25 7.57 3.37 -2.36
C LEU A 25 8.03 2.62 -3.62
N SER A 26 8.29 1.32 -3.48
CA SER A 26 8.74 0.45 -4.57
C SER A 26 8.45 -1.01 -4.29
N VAL A 27 8.41 -1.79 -5.37
CA VAL A 27 8.22 -3.24 -5.33
C VAL A 27 9.32 -3.88 -6.15
N ASP A 28 10.12 -4.72 -5.52
CA ASP A 28 11.19 -5.50 -6.15
C ASP A 28 10.69 -6.91 -6.45
N GLU A 29 10.26 -7.15 -7.69
CA GLU A 29 9.77 -8.47 -8.13
C GLU A 29 10.89 -9.55 -8.16
N ASP A 30 12.16 -9.15 -8.25
CA ASP A 30 13.30 -10.09 -8.28
C ASP A 30 13.63 -10.63 -6.88
N SER A 31 13.49 -9.78 -5.85
CA SER A 31 13.70 -10.14 -4.45
C SER A 31 12.41 -10.45 -3.70
N GLU A 32 11.25 -10.23 -4.33
CA GLU A 32 9.92 -10.38 -3.74
C GLU A 32 9.74 -9.50 -2.48
N LEU A 33 10.34 -8.30 -2.49
CA LEU A 33 10.31 -7.33 -1.39
C LEU A 33 9.53 -6.08 -1.79
N ILE A 34 8.83 -5.50 -0.83
CA ILE A 34 8.00 -4.31 -0.99
C ILE A 34 8.49 -3.28 0.03
N GLU A 35 8.88 -2.11 -0.45
CA GLU A 35 9.30 -0.99 0.38
C GLU A 35 8.09 -0.08 0.66
N LEU A 36 7.82 0.16 1.93
CA LEU A 36 6.68 0.89 2.48
C LEU A 36 7.17 2.10 3.27
N GLN A 37 6.46 3.23 3.21
CA GLN A 37 6.72 4.41 4.00
C GLN A 37 5.50 4.83 4.81
N TYR A 38 5.66 4.94 6.12
CA TYR A 38 4.62 5.39 7.04
C TYR A 38 4.48 6.92 7.04
N GLU A 39 3.36 7.41 7.60
CA GLU A 39 3.08 8.85 7.76
C GLU A 39 4.12 9.61 8.62
N ASP A 40 4.87 8.92 9.49
CA ASP A 40 5.95 9.52 10.29
C ASP A 40 7.25 9.68 9.48
N GLY A 41 7.29 9.15 8.25
CA GLY A 41 8.46 9.09 7.38
C GLY A 41 9.36 7.87 7.62
N ASP A 42 8.94 6.94 8.47
CA ASP A 42 9.60 5.66 8.67
C ASP A 42 9.44 4.78 7.42
N VAL A 43 10.44 3.98 7.09
CA VAL A 43 10.44 3.10 5.91
C VAL A 43 10.67 1.67 6.36
N GLU A 44 9.77 0.78 5.94
CA GLU A 44 9.83 -0.66 6.23
C GLU A 44 9.84 -1.47 4.92
N GLU A 45 10.56 -2.59 4.94
CA GLU A 45 10.59 -3.55 3.85
C GLU A 45 9.89 -4.83 4.29
N VAL A 46 8.87 -5.25 3.53
CA VAL A 46 8.12 -6.49 3.79
C VAL A 46 8.20 -7.43 2.59
N ASP A 47 8.21 -8.73 2.86
CA ASP A 47 8.15 -9.74 1.80
C ASP A 47 6.75 -9.79 1.16
N TYR A 48 6.69 -10.22 -0.09
CA TYR A 48 5.43 -10.41 -0.81
C TYR A 48 4.52 -11.42 -0.11
N GLU A 49 5.09 -12.46 0.51
CA GLU A 49 4.32 -13.41 1.33
C GLU A 49 3.63 -12.69 2.50
N THR A 50 4.36 -11.86 3.24
CA THR A 50 3.81 -11.07 4.35
C THR A 50 2.72 -10.10 3.86
N TRP A 51 2.97 -9.39 2.77
CA TRP A 51 1.99 -8.49 2.17
C TRP A 51 0.67 -9.19 1.82
N GLN A 52 0.73 -10.41 1.27
CA GLN A 52 -0.46 -11.20 0.93
C GLN A 52 -1.19 -11.76 2.16
N GLU A 53 -0.50 -11.85 3.31
CA GLU A 53 -1.10 -12.25 4.58
C GLU A 53 -1.77 -11.08 5.32
N LEU A 54 -1.34 -9.84 5.07
CA LEU A 54 -1.89 -8.63 5.68
C LEU A 54 -3.27 -8.27 5.11
N ASP A 55 -4.20 -7.83 5.98
CA ASP A 55 -5.49 -7.29 5.54
C ASP A 55 -5.34 -5.80 5.23
N LEU A 56 -4.94 -5.51 3.99
CA LEU A 56 -4.71 -4.15 3.52
C LEU A 56 -5.93 -3.59 2.79
N GLU A 57 -6.21 -2.32 3.00
CA GLU A 57 -7.19 -1.54 2.25
C GLU A 57 -6.51 -0.39 1.53
N LEU A 58 -6.76 -0.26 0.23
CA LEU A 58 -6.33 0.92 -0.51
C LEU A 58 -7.04 2.13 0.09
N THR A 59 -6.25 3.09 0.58
CA THR A 59 -6.78 4.32 1.19
C THR A 59 -6.24 5.53 0.45
N GLU A 60 -6.90 6.67 0.65
CA GLU A 60 -6.41 7.95 0.17
C GLU A 60 -5.32 8.47 1.12
N GLU A 61 -4.43 9.31 0.60
CA GLU A 61 -3.41 9.99 1.40
C GLU A 61 -4.06 10.74 2.59
N PRO A 62 -3.49 10.66 3.81
CA PRO A 62 -4.08 11.30 4.98
C PRO A 62 -4.10 12.83 4.79
N GLU A 63 -5.21 13.48 5.17
CA GLU A 63 -5.41 14.93 5.06
C GLU A 63 -4.31 15.70 5.84
N GLY A 64 -3.20 16.01 5.18
CA GLY A 64 -2.02 16.60 5.81
C GLY A 64 -0.67 16.10 5.29
N TRP A 65 -0.63 15.03 4.47
CA TRP A 65 0.59 14.62 3.78
C TRP A 65 1.01 15.70 2.77
N THR A 66 2.29 16.07 2.76
CA THR A 66 2.84 17.15 1.90
C THR A 66 3.72 16.64 0.77
N GLY A 67 3.77 15.31 0.58
CA GLY A 67 4.53 14.66 -0.47
C GLY A 67 3.69 14.41 -1.72
N ASP A 68 3.73 15.41 -2.62
CA ASP A 68 3.42 15.39 -4.07
C ASP A 68 2.18 14.60 -4.56
N GLU A 69 1.21 15.37 -5.04
CA GLU A 69 -0.06 14.99 -5.68
C GLU A 69 0.11 13.94 -6.79
N ASP A 70 -0.44 12.73 -6.64
CA ASP A 70 -0.89 11.89 -7.78
C ASP A 70 -2.05 10.96 -7.37
N ASP A 71 -3.20 11.59 -7.12
CA ASP A 71 -4.51 10.97 -7.06
C ASP A 71 -4.90 10.44 -8.45
N GLU A 72 -4.46 9.22 -8.79
CA GLU A 72 -5.06 8.44 -9.88
C GLU A 72 -5.78 7.22 -9.32
N ASN A 73 -6.97 7.49 -8.80
CA ASN A 73 -8.14 6.62 -8.68
C ASN A 73 -8.08 5.35 -9.57
N TYR A 74 -7.91 4.19 -8.94
CA TYR A 74 -8.26 2.89 -9.55
C TYR A 74 -9.27 2.18 -8.65
N ASP A 75 -10.46 2.79 -8.56
CA ASP A 75 -11.69 2.08 -8.25
C ASP A 75 -12.35 1.73 -9.60
N ASP A 76 -12.05 0.55 -10.14
CA ASP A 76 -12.87 -0.22 -11.10
C ASP A 76 -12.10 -1.55 -11.30
N ARG A 77 -12.61 -2.74 -11.00
CA ARG A 77 -13.91 -3.21 -11.47
C ARG A 77 -14.17 -4.64 -10.97
N ASP A 78 -15.22 -4.81 -10.18
CA ASP A 78 -16.05 -6.02 -10.21
C ASP A 78 -16.44 -6.32 -11.67
N ASP A 79 -15.83 -7.32 -12.31
CA ASP A 79 -16.26 -7.77 -13.64
C ASP A 79 -16.95 -9.15 -13.56
N TYR A 80 -18.28 -9.04 -13.34
CA TYR A 80 -19.42 -9.80 -13.90
C TYR A 80 -19.65 -11.31 -13.64
#